data_AF-A0A661G4W4-F1
#
_entry.id   AF-A0A661G4W4-F1
#
_cell.length_a   1.000
_cell.length_b   1.000
_cell.length_c   1.000
_cell.angle_alpha   90.00
_cell.angle_beta   90.00
_cell.angle_gamma   90.00
#
_symmetry.space_group_name_H-M   'P 1'
#
loop_
_entity.id
_entity.type
_entity.pdbx_description
1 polymer ?
#
loop_
_entity_poly.entity_id
_entity_poly.type
_entity_poly.pdbx_seq_one_letter_code
_entity_poly.pdbx_strand_id
1 'polypeptide(L)'
;MVLSISLFLGCASNWEPLPTEYEFKDWPAEGRIEVLYTNDTDGKVCLLPEHWPNQAGKVNQASDYVFLLVGGKRYPIEYFNTGYCPGGCALIVRPGETVSSSISYNDFRLPSYARNAPKRLELPVTAYTCPYEG
;
A
#
# COMPACT_ATOMS: atom_id res chain seq x y z
N MET A 1 -33.78 -3.13 44.24
CA MET A 1 -33.01 -3.87 43.22
C MET A 1 -32.76 -2.89 42.08
N VAL A 2 -31.56 -2.30 42.00
CA VAL A 2 -31.24 -1.23 41.04
C VAL A 2 -30.53 -1.86 39.86
N LEU A 3 -31.13 -1.78 38.67
CA LEU A 3 -30.57 -2.28 37.42
C LEU A 3 -29.60 -1.21 36.88
N SER A 4 -28.29 -1.43 37.02
CA SER A 4 -27.28 -0.61 36.34
C SER A 4 -27.10 -1.12 34.91
N ILE A 5 -27.47 -0.30 33.93
CA ILE A 5 -27.24 -0.55 32.51
C ILE A 5 -25.91 0.14 32.14
N SER A 6 -24.86 -0.66 31.95
CA SER A 6 -23.58 -0.18 31.42
C SER A 6 -23.69 -0.05 29.90
N LEU A 7 -23.75 1.17 29.40
CA LEU A 7 -23.63 1.48 27.98
C LEU A 7 -22.16 1.33 27.58
N PHE A 8 -21.84 0.24 26.88
CA PHE A 8 -20.57 0.12 26.17
C PHE A 8 -20.61 1.07 24.97
N LEU A 9 -20.07 2.28 25.14
CA LEU A 9 -19.70 3.16 24.03
C LEU A 9 -18.52 2.49 23.30
N GLY A 10 -18.82 1.69 22.28
CA GLY A 10 -17.81 1.16 21.39
C GLY A 10 -17.14 2.31 20.64
N CYS A 11 -15.86 2.56 20.90
CA CYS A 11 -15.05 3.46 20.09
C CYS A 11 -14.89 2.83 18.70
N ALA A 12 -15.73 3.22 17.74
CA ALA A 12 -15.45 2.96 16.34
C ALA A 12 -14.24 3.83 15.96
N SER A 13 -13.11 3.21 15.63
CA SER A 13 -12.00 3.92 15.02
C SER A 13 -12.42 4.34 13.62
N ASN A 14 -12.60 5.64 13.41
CA ASN A 14 -12.91 6.20 12.10
C ASN A 14 -11.61 6.23 11.28
N TRP A 15 -11.44 5.24 10.41
CA TRP A 15 -10.40 5.24 9.39
C TRP A 15 -10.87 6.11 8.24
N GLU A 16 -10.57 7.41 8.29
CA GLU A 16 -10.88 8.31 7.19
C GLU A 16 -9.77 8.20 6.11
N PRO A 17 -10.12 7.91 4.85
CA PRO A 17 -9.14 7.83 3.78
C PRO A 17 -8.61 9.24 3.45
N LEU A 18 -7.29 9.33 3.25
CA LEU A 18 -6.60 10.56 2.86
C LEU A 18 -6.22 10.49 1.39
N PRO A 19 -6.42 11.57 0.60
CA PRO A 19 -5.85 11.67 -0.74
C PRO A 19 -4.35 11.40 -0.69
N THR A 20 -3.85 10.52 -1.56
CA THR A 20 -2.47 10.09 -1.52
C THR A 20 -1.86 10.16 -2.92
N GLU A 21 -0.79 10.93 -3.05
CA GLU A 21 0.10 10.88 -4.20
C GLU A 21 1.29 9.98 -3.88
N TYR A 22 1.81 9.29 -4.90
CA TYR A 22 3.03 8.50 -4.79
C TYR A 22 3.88 8.74 -6.03
N GLU A 23 5.18 8.57 -5.86
CA GLU A 23 6.13 8.53 -6.97
C GLU A 23 6.54 7.08 -7.25
N PHE A 24 6.87 6.76 -8.49
CA PHE A 24 7.56 5.51 -8.78
C PHE A 24 8.77 5.72 -9.67
N LYS A 25 9.79 4.90 -9.45
CA LYS A 25 11.04 4.87 -10.23
C LYS A 25 11.21 3.49 -10.85
N ASP A 26 11.62 3.49 -12.12
CA ASP A 26 11.83 2.28 -12.89
C ASP A 26 13.31 1.87 -12.83
N TRP A 27 13.60 0.64 -12.42
CA TRP A 27 14.97 0.11 -12.31
C TRP A 27 15.17 -1.15 -13.18
N PRO A 28 15.25 -1.03 -14.53
CA PRO A 28 15.32 -2.18 -15.43
C PRO A 28 16.49 -3.12 -15.20
N ALA A 29 17.67 -2.59 -14.87
CA ALA A 29 18.87 -3.38 -14.60
C ALA A 29 18.71 -4.27 -13.35
N GLU A 30 17.89 -3.83 -12.40
CA GLU A 30 17.62 -4.55 -11.15
C GLU A 30 16.33 -5.37 -11.22
N GLY A 31 15.54 -5.22 -12.28
CA GLY A 31 14.31 -5.97 -12.47
C GLY A 31 13.20 -5.60 -11.47
N ARG A 32 13.13 -4.34 -11.05
CA ARG A 32 12.15 -3.85 -10.07
C ARG A 32 11.64 -2.45 -10.41
N ILE A 33 10.50 -2.10 -9.84
CA ILE A 33 10.06 -0.72 -9.65
C ILE A 33 10.20 -0.36 -8.17
N GLU A 34 10.56 0.89 -7.89
CA GLU A 34 10.53 1.46 -6.55
C GLU A 34 9.34 2.41 -6.45
N VAL A 35 8.57 2.31 -5.38
CA VAL A 35 7.42 3.17 -5.07
C VAL A 35 7.79 3.98 -3.84
N LEU A 36 7.56 5.30 -3.90
CA LEU A 36 7.84 6.22 -2.82
C LEU A 36 6.54 6.92 -2.39
N TYR A 37 6.35 7.01 -1.09
CA TYR A 37 5.26 7.76 -0.49
C TYR A 37 5.84 8.70 0.56
N THR A 38 5.40 9.96 0.53
CA THR A 38 5.75 10.97 1.53
C THR A 38 4.49 11.37 2.25
N ASN A 39 4.51 11.32 3.59
CA ASN A 39 3.43 11.85 4.39
C ASN A 39 3.59 13.39 4.50
N ASP A 40 2.75 14.12 3.78
CA ASP A 40 2.69 15.58 3.77
C ASP A 40 1.70 16.16 4.80
N THR A 41 1.07 15.30 5.61
CA THR A 41 0.14 15.73 6.67
C THR A 41 0.88 16.05 7.96
N ASP A 42 0.24 16.82 8.84
CA ASP A 42 0.75 17.14 10.18
C ASP A 42 0.67 15.95 11.17
N GLY A 43 -0.02 14.87 10.79
CA GLY A 43 -0.29 13.70 11.63
C GLY A 43 0.44 12.44 11.18
N LYS A 44 0.43 11.39 12.01
CA LYS A 44 0.88 10.05 11.59
C LYS A 44 -0.18 9.46 10.65
N VAL A 45 0.28 8.86 9.56
CA VAL A 45 -0.57 8.13 8.61
C VAL A 45 -0.22 6.66 8.58
N CYS A 46 -1.22 5.85 8.30
CA CYS A 46 -1.16 4.40 8.29
C CYS A 46 -1.43 3.93 6.86
N LEU A 47 -0.47 3.21 6.28
CA LEU A 47 -0.61 2.53 5.00
C LEU A 47 -0.96 1.06 5.24
N LEU A 48 -2.16 0.66 4.81
CA LEU A 48 -2.64 -0.71 5.01
C LEU A 48 -2.02 -1.69 3.98
N PRO A 49 -1.87 -2.99 4.31
CA PRO A 49 -1.33 -4.00 3.40
C PRO A 49 -2.05 -4.13 2.06
N GLU A 50 -3.34 -3.78 2.01
CA GLU A 50 -4.17 -3.77 0.79
C GLU A 50 -3.78 -2.63 -0.17
N HIS A 51 -3.15 -1.58 0.35
CA HIS A 51 -2.87 -0.35 -0.39
C HIS A 51 -1.38 -0.04 -0.54
N TRP A 52 -0.51 -0.74 0.18
CA TRP A 52 0.94 -0.50 0.15
C TRP A 52 1.76 -1.79 0.10
N PRO A 53 2.83 -1.85 -0.73
CA PRO A 53 3.65 -3.05 -0.82
C PRO A 53 4.50 -3.24 0.45
N ASN A 54 4.50 -4.45 0.99
CA ASN A 54 5.36 -4.82 2.11
C ASN A 54 6.85 -4.88 1.72
N GLN A 55 7.72 -5.26 2.66
CA GLN A 55 9.17 -5.36 2.41
C GLN A 55 9.55 -6.37 1.30
N ALA A 56 8.69 -7.32 0.97
CA ALA A 56 8.87 -8.28 -0.12
C ALA A 56 8.22 -7.81 -1.44
N GLY A 57 7.69 -6.59 -1.50
CA GLY A 57 7.03 -6.04 -2.69
C GLY A 57 5.63 -6.56 -2.94
N LYS A 58 5.04 -7.27 -1.98
CA LYS A 58 3.71 -7.87 -2.12
C LYS A 58 2.64 -6.94 -1.57
N VAL A 59 1.49 -6.89 -2.25
CA VAL A 59 0.30 -6.14 -1.84
C VAL A 59 -0.84 -7.14 -1.59
N ASN A 60 -1.52 -7.02 -0.46
CA ASN A 60 -2.55 -7.97 -0.04
C ASN A 60 -3.76 -7.90 -0.98
N GLN A 61 -4.14 -9.05 -1.56
CA GLN A 61 -5.32 -9.23 -2.42
C GLN A 61 -5.40 -8.29 -3.64
N ALA A 62 -4.26 -7.89 -4.19
CA ALA A 62 -4.19 -6.79 -5.15
C ALA A 62 -4.21 -7.15 -6.65
N SER A 63 -4.39 -8.43 -7.00
CA SER A 63 -4.23 -8.92 -8.38
C SER A 63 -5.24 -8.36 -9.38
N ASP A 64 -6.32 -7.77 -8.92
CA ASP A 64 -7.41 -7.20 -9.72
C ASP A 64 -7.40 -5.65 -9.80
N TYR A 65 -6.53 -4.97 -9.04
CA TYR A 65 -6.44 -3.50 -9.06
C TYR A 65 -5.01 -2.92 -9.13
N VAL A 66 -3.96 -3.74 -8.99
CA VAL A 66 -2.56 -3.30 -9.17
C VAL A 66 -1.99 -3.84 -10.47
N PHE A 67 -1.60 -2.93 -11.35
CA PHE A 67 -1.11 -3.26 -12.69
C PHE A 67 0.16 -2.49 -13.05
N LEU A 68 1.06 -3.16 -13.76
CA LEU A 68 2.15 -2.52 -14.49
C LEU A 68 1.73 -2.40 -15.97
N LEU A 69 1.72 -1.18 -16.51
CA LEU A 69 1.35 -0.92 -17.89
C LEU A 69 2.59 -0.72 -18.73
N VAL A 70 2.72 -1.50 -19.80
CA VAL A 70 3.87 -1.44 -20.72
C VAL A 70 3.37 -1.58 -22.16
N GLY A 71 3.59 -0.55 -22.98
CA GLY A 71 3.15 -0.54 -24.38
C GLY A 71 1.65 -0.76 -24.57
N GLY A 72 0.82 -0.21 -23.66
CA GLY A 72 -0.64 -0.35 -23.70
C GLY A 72 -1.19 -1.69 -23.16
N LYS A 73 -0.32 -2.63 -22.79
CA LYS A 73 -0.73 -3.89 -22.13
C LYS A 73 -0.64 -3.75 -20.61
N ARG A 74 -1.63 -4.33 -19.91
CA ARG A 74 -1.66 -4.47 -18.45
C ARG A 74 -1.05 -5.80 -18.02
N TYR A 75 -0.18 -5.75 -17.03
CA TYR A 75 0.40 -6.90 -16.35
C TYR A 75 -0.05 -6.83 -14.88
N PRO A 76 -0.98 -7.68 -14.42
CA PRO A 76 -1.43 -7.67 -13.04
C PRO A 76 -0.33 -8.16 -12.11
N ILE A 77 -0.30 -7.64 -10.88
CA ILE A 77 0.56 -8.19 -9.83
C ILE A 77 0.11 -9.61 -9.45
N GLU A 78 1.04 -10.45 -9.07
CA GLU A 78 0.77 -11.78 -8.54
C GLU A 78 -0.08 -11.69 -7.27
N TYR A 79 -1.09 -12.57 -7.18
CA TYR A 79 -1.93 -12.66 -6.00
C TYR A 79 -1.11 -13.03 -4.77
N PHE A 80 -1.33 -12.29 -3.69
CA PHE A 80 -0.74 -12.54 -2.38
C PHE A 80 -1.80 -12.30 -1.30
N ASN A 81 -1.76 -13.10 -0.24
CA ASN A 81 -2.66 -12.96 0.90
C ASN A 81 -1.84 -13.05 2.19
N THR A 82 -1.85 -11.98 2.98
CA THR A 82 -1.13 -11.93 4.27
C THR A 82 -1.83 -12.70 5.38
N GLY A 83 -3.06 -13.16 5.15
CA GLY A 83 -3.94 -13.66 6.20
C GLY A 83 -4.56 -12.54 7.02
N TYR A 84 -5.15 -12.91 8.16
CA TYR A 84 -5.78 -11.96 9.07
C TYR A 84 -4.74 -11.18 9.88
N CYS A 85 -4.87 -9.85 9.90
CA CYS A 85 -4.00 -8.98 10.70
C CYS A 85 -4.80 -8.02 11.58
N PRO A 86 -4.98 -8.32 12.88
CA PRO A 86 -5.69 -7.44 13.80
C PRO A 86 -4.80 -6.24 14.19
N GLY A 87 -4.84 -5.18 13.39
CA GLY A 87 -4.31 -3.85 13.75
C GLY A 87 -2.78 -3.68 13.73
N GLY A 88 -2.00 -4.71 13.36
CA GLY A 88 -0.54 -4.69 13.46
C GLY A 88 0.24 -4.61 12.15
N CYS A 89 -0.41 -4.67 10.98
CA CYS A 89 0.29 -4.75 9.69
C CYS A 89 0.37 -3.42 8.93
N ALA A 90 -0.25 -2.37 9.47
CA ALA A 90 -0.16 -1.05 8.87
C ALA A 90 1.28 -0.52 9.02
N LEU A 91 1.81 0.05 7.95
CA LEU A 91 3.04 0.83 8.02
C LEU A 91 2.69 2.23 8.53
N ILE A 92 3.25 2.62 9.68
CA ILE A 92 3.11 3.97 10.23
C ILE A 92 4.17 4.87 9.60
N VAL A 93 3.73 5.98 9.02
CA VAL A 93 4.59 7.00 8.41
C VAL A 93 4.40 8.32 9.16
N ARG A 94 5.48 8.86 9.72
CA ARG A 94 5.44 10.11 10.50
C ARG A 94 5.28 11.34 9.59
N PRO A 95 4.86 12.50 10.13
CA PRO A 95 4.84 13.76 9.38
C PRO A 95 6.20 14.04 8.72
N GLY A 96 6.18 14.33 7.42
CA GLY A 96 7.38 14.61 6.61
C GLY A 96 8.26 13.38 6.31
N GLU A 97 7.90 12.19 6.78
CA GLU A 97 8.63 10.96 6.48
C GLU A 97 8.32 10.47 5.06
N THR A 98 9.37 10.08 4.33
CA THR A 98 9.27 9.37 3.07
C THR A 98 9.62 7.90 3.29
N VAL A 99 8.72 7.02 2.88
CA VAL A 99 8.95 5.57 2.83
C VAL A 99 9.06 5.10 1.40
N SER A 100 9.86 4.07 1.16
CA SER A 100 9.93 3.41 -0.14
C SER A 100 9.71 1.90 -0.02
N SER A 101 9.17 1.33 -1.09
CA SER A 101 9.01 -0.11 -1.27
C SER A 101 9.39 -0.51 -2.69
N SER A 102 9.69 -1.78 -2.90
CA SER A 102 10.15 -2.29 -4.21
C SER A 102 9.31 -3.46 -4.64
N ILE A 103 8.82 -3.44 -5.88
CA ILE A 103 8.02 -4.52 -6.47
C ILE A 103 8.81 -5.14 -7.62
N SER A 104 8.93 -6.47 -7.64
CA SER A 104 9.69 -7.16 -8.69
C SER A 104 8.90 -7.21 -9.99
N TYR A 105 9.60 -7.12 -11.13
CA TYR A 105 9.02 -7.44 -12.43
C TYR A 105 8.47 -8.86 -12.51
N ASN A 106 9.04 -9.79 -11.73
CA ASN A 106 8.57 -11.16 -11.69
C ASN A 106 7.15 -11.27 -11.09
N ASP A 107 6.79 -10.37 -10.17
CA ASP A 107 5.45 -10.32 -9.58
C ASP A 107 4.41 -9.95 -10.63
N PHE A 108 4.80 -9.15 -11.63
CA PHE A 108 3.94 -8.83 -12.79
C PHE A 108 4.03 -9.84 -13.93
N ARG A 109 4.86 -10.89 -13.78
CA ARG A 109 5.23 -11.81 -14.87
C ARG A 109 5.67 -11.04 -16.13
N LEU A 110 6.40 -9.94 -15.93
CA LEU A 110 6.80 -9.06 -17.03
C LEU A 110 7.85 -9.75 -17.91
N PRO A 111 7.58 -9.93 -19.22
CA PRO A 111 8.50 -10.63 -20.09
C PRO A 111 9.79 -9.82 -20.30
N SER A 112 10.91 -10.52 -20.52
CA SER A 112 12.23 -9.90 -20.64
C SER A 112 12.31 -8.79 -21.70
N TYR A 113 11.64 -8.96 -22.84
CA TYR A 113 11.60 -7.97 -23.92
C TYR A 113 10.92 -6.65 -23.51
N ALA A 114 10.07 -6.65 -22.48
CA ALA A 114 9.33 -5.48 -22.01
C ALA A 114 10.04 -4.74 -20.86
N ARG A 115 11.16 -5.29 -20.34
CA ARG A 115 11.84 -4.74 -19.15
C ARG A 115 12.45 -3.36 -19.36
N ASN A 116 12.84 -3.01 -20.58
CA ASN A 116 13.43 -1.71 -20.91
C ASN A 116 12.42 -0.73 -21.53
N ALA A 117 11.18 -1.15 -21.74
CA ALA A 117 10.16 -0.28 -22.28
C ALA A 117 9.64 0.69 -21.21
N PRO A 118 9.14 1.88 -21.59
CA PRO A 118 8.49 2.80 -20.67
C PRO A 118 7.31 2.12 -19.95
N LYS A 119 7.19 2.38 -18.65
CA LYS A 119 6.19 1.76 -17.80
C LYS A 119 5.36 2.81 -17.08
N ARG A 120 4.15 2.44 -16.69
CA ARG A 120 3.33 3.17 -15.73
C ARG A 120 2.83 2.18 -14.68
N LEU A 121 2.98 2.52 -13.41
CA LEU A 121 2.34 1.78 -12.33
C LEU A 121 0.91 2.31 -12.13
N GLU A 122 -0.06 1.40 -12.07
CA GLU A 122 -1.40 1.66 -11.54
C GLU A 122 -1.47 0.98 -10.17
N LEU A 123 -1.27 1.78 -9.11
CA LEU A 123 -1.35 1.38 -7.70
C LEU A 123 -2.23 2.40 -6.97
N PRO A 124 -3.47 2.06 -6.58
CA PRO A 124 -4.34 2.96 -5.82
C PRO A 124 -3.90 2.99 -4.34
N VAL A 125 -2.84 3.75 -4.06
CA VAL A 125 -2.39 3.98 -2.68
C VAL A 125 -3.47 4.76 -1.93
N THR A 126 -3.78 4.32 -0.72
CA THR A 126 -4.68 5.00 0.19
C THR A 126 -4.04 5.00 1.57
N ALA A 127 -3.81 6.20 2.10
CA ALA A 127 -3.39 6.42 3.48
C ALA A 127 -4.60 6.68 4.37
N TYR A 128 -4.43 6.42 5.67
CA TYR A 128 -5.45 6.66 6.68
C TYR A 128 -4.83 7.35 7.89
N THR A 129 -5.62 8.12 8.64
CA THR A 129 -5.20 8.58 9.96
C THR A 129 -5.00 7.38 10.90
N CYS A 130 -3.86 7.32 11.59
CA CYS A 130 -3.61 6.24 12.54
C CYS A 130 -4.46 6.41 13.82
N PRO A 131 -5.21 5.39 14.29
CA PRO A 131 -6.12 5.53 15.43
C PRO A 131 -5.46 5.54 16.81
N TYR A 132 -4.16 5.22 16.93
CA TYR A 132 -3.46 5.18 18.21
C TYR A 132 -2.05 5.78 18.11
N GLU A 133 -1.67 6.55 19.13
CA GLU A 133 -0.27 6.86 19.40
C GLU A 133 0.38 5.62 20.03
N GLY A 134 1.07 4.82 19.22
CA GLY A 134 2.05 3.87 19.74
C GLY A 134 3.19 4.58 20.46
#